data_AF-A0A015K8Z5-F1
#
_entry.id   AF-A0A015K8Z5-F1
#
_cell.length_a   1.000
_cell.length_b   1.000
_cell.length_c   1.000
_cell.angle_alpha   90.00
_cell.angle_beta   90.00
_cell.angle_gamma   90.00
#
_symmetry.space_group_name_H-M   'P 1'
#
loop_
_entity.id
_entity.type
_entity.pdbx_description
1 polymer ?
#
loop_
_entity_poly.entity_id
_entity_poly.type
_entity_poly.pdbx_seq_one_letter_code
_entity_poly.pdbx_strand_id
1 'polypeptide(L)'
;MFPNIPPAAVQYDLQKTGSVEVTCDNVLQNGGLPLPPPNVVASFTIPSTTQASTSSTGISTSLTQQSLIEKYKLQDAVKRGLIPPEPPKKWEATAEKRQELLQWKKDAMVLQARERYLEKQKKKQKEEIEAKTKNNSDFSASCQPQSINLNNTDKEEVVTLEPEVKRRQILQTTERKWKKDV
;
A
#
# COMPACT_ATOMS: atom_id res chain seq x y z
N MET A 1 -5.78 39.30 2.84
CA MET A 1 -5.16 39.82 4.08
C MET A 1 -4.29 41.03 3.79
N PHE A 2 -3.25 40.93 2.94
CA PHE A 2 -2.36 42.07 2.65
C PHE A 2 -2.25 42.33 1.14
N PRO A 3 -3.06 43.25 0.55
CA PRO A 3 -3.04 43.51 -0.90
C PRO A 3 -1.79 44.26 -1.38
N ASN A 4 -1.12 44.99 -0.48
CA ASN A 4 0.01 45.87 -0.81
C ASN A 4 1.37 45.18 -0.66
N ILE A 5 1.40 43.92 -0.21
CA ILE A 5 2.65 43.21 0.07
C ILE A 5 2.93 42.25 -1.08
N PRO A 6 4.14 42.29 -1.66
CA PRO A 6 4.47 41.43 -2.78
C PRO A 6 4.45 39.97 -2.34
N PRO A 7 3.84 39.07 -3.12
CA PRO A 7 3.69 37.65 -2.76
C PRO A 7 5.05 36.94 -2.60
N ALA A 8 6.09 37.40 -3.31
CA ALA A 8 7.44 36.88 -3.17
C ALA A 8 8.04 37.11 -1.77
N ALA A 9 7.74 38.26 -1.13
CA ALA A 9 8.21 38.55 0.22
C ALA A 9 7.46 37.72 1.27
N VAL A 10 6.16 37.51 1.08
CA VAL A 10 5.37 36.60 1.92
C VAL A 10 5.90 35.17 1.83
N GLN A 11 6.20 34.68 0.63
CA GLN A 11 6.76 33.34 0.45
C GLN A 11 8.11 33.19 1.14
N TYR A 12 8.99 34.18 1.00
CA TYR A 12 10.30 34.16 1.63
C TYR A 12 10.21 34.14 3.16
N ASP A 13 9.32 34.96 3.74
CA ASP A 13 9.12 34.96 5.19
C ASP A 13 8.49 33.65 5.67
N LEU A 14 7.51 33.10 4.94
CA LEU A 14 6.93 31.79 5.25
C LEU A 14 7.95 30.65 5.17
N GLN A 15 8.90 30.71 4.24
CA GLN A 15 10.01 29.75 4.16
C GLN A 15 10.94 29.83 5.38
N LYS A 16 11.05 31.01 5.99
CA LYS A 16 11.90 31.26 7.16
C LYS A 16 11.18 30.92 8.48
N THR A 17 9.90 31.28 8.61
CA THR A 17 9.11 31.13 9.84
C THR A 17 8.37 29.80 9.91
N GLY A 18 7.93 29.26 8.76
CA GLY A 18 7.11 28.06 8.67
C GLY A 18 5.68 28.20 9.22
N SER A 19 5.25 29.41 9.59
CA SER A 19 3.95 29.70 10.21
C SER A 19 3.35 30.97 9.64
N VAL A 20 2.06 30.89 9.30
CA VAL A 20 1.30 32.02 8.74
C VAL A 20 1.05 33.09 9.80
N GLU A 21 0.81 32.67 11.03
CA GLU A 21 0.55 33.54 12.18
C GLU A 21 1.75 34.47 12.42
N VAL A 22 2.96 33.89 12.50
CA VAL A 22 4.21 34.65 12.69
C VAL A 22 4.46 35.61 11.53
N THR A 23 4.21 35.18 10.29
CA THR A 23 4.36 36.05 9.12
C THR A 23 3.36 37.20 9.11
N CYS A 24 2.12 36.99 9.54
CA CYS A 24 1.15 38.08 9.72
C CYS A 24 1.61 39.07 10.80
N ASP A 25 2.14 38.59 11.92
CA ASP A 25 2.66 39.46 12.99
C ASP A 25 3.87 40.27 12.52
N ASN A 26 4.78 39.67 11.75
CA ASN A 26 5.94 40.36 11.18
C ASN A 26 5.52 41.48 10.23
N VAL A 27 4.50 41.22 9.41
CA VAL A 27 3.91 42.20 8.50
C VAL A 27 3.35 43.39 9.27
N LEU A 28 2.59 43.14 10.33
CA LEU A 28 1.95 44.19 11.12
C LEU A 28 2.96 45.00 11.95
N GLN A 29 3.97 44.35 12.51
CA GLN A 29 5.00 45.00 13.32
C GLN A 29 5.91 45.92 12.48
N ASN A 30 6.33 45.47 11.30
CA ASN A 30 7.32 46.19 10.48
C ASN A 30 6.68 47.04 9.37
N GLY A 31 5.35 46.98 9.21
CA GLY A 31 4.63 47.64 8.12
C GLY A 31 4.90 47.05 6.73
N GLY A 32 5.53 45.87 6.66
CA GLY A 32 5.93 45.20 5.42
C GLY A 32 6.91 44.05 5.66
N LEU A 33 7.22 43.30 4.60
CA LEU A 33 8.22 42.23 4.63
C LEU A 33 9.44 42.63 3.79
N PRO A 34 10.66 42.22 4.19
CA PRO A 34 11.86 42.46 3.40
C PRO A 34 11.75 41.74 2.04
N LEU A 35 12.17 42.41 0.97
CA LEU A 35 12.20 41.79 -0.35
C LEU A 35 13.25 40.65 -0.34
N PRO A 36 12.91 39.48 -0.89
CA PRO A 36 13.87 38.39 -0.99
C PRO A 36 15.05 38.78 -1.88
N PRO A 37 16.26 38.29 -1.58
CA PRO A 37 17.41 38.49 -2.45
C PRO A 37 17.15 37.84 -3.83
N PRO A 38 17.72 38.39 -4.93
CA PRO A 38 17.36 38.03 -6.30
C PRO A 38 17.68 36.57 -6.69
N ASN A 39 18.51 35.87 -5.91
CA ASN A 39 18.80 34.45 -6.13
C ASN A 39 17.69 33.52 -5.57
N VAL A 40 16.76 34.05 -4.77
CA VAL A 40 15.64 33.28 -4.24
C VAL A 40 14.47 33.42 -5.20
N VAL A 41 14.42 32.54 -6.18
CA VAL A 41 13.24 32.42 -7.06
C VAL A 41 12.05 31.91 -6.25
N ALA A 42 11.03 32.76 -6.16
CA ALA A 42 9.72 32.44 -5.60
C ALA A 42 9.04 31.38 -6.49
N SER A 43 9.16 30.10 -6.11
CA SER A 43 8.45 29.01 -6.78
C SER A 43 6.97 29.06 -6.38
N PHE A 44 6.13 29.64 -7.24
CA PHE A 44 4.68 29.58 -7.11
C PHE A 44 4.16 28.24 -7.63
N THR A 45 4.35 27.16 -6.86
CA THR A 45 3.63 25.90 -7.12
C THR A 45 2.18 26.08 -6.66
N ILE A 46 1.30 26.43 -7.60
CA ILE A 46 -0.15 26.40 -7.39
C ILE A 46 -0.57 24.92 -7.28
N PRO A 47 -1.07 24.45 -6.13
CA PRO A 47 -1.63 23.11 -6.06
C PRO A 47 -2.95 23.12 -6.84
N SER A 48 -2.94 22.50 -8.02
CA SER A 48 -4.18 22.25 -8.77
C SER A 48 -5.09 21.36 -7.93
N THR A 49 -6.27 21.83 -7.60
CA THR A 49 -7.32 21.04 -6.93
C THR A 49 -7.95 20.09 -7.94
N THR A 50 -7.20 19.06 -8.34
CA THR A 50 -7.79 17.92 -9.05
C THR A 50 -7.22 16.65 -8.44
N GLN A 51 -8.09 16.00 -7.66
CA GLN A 51 -7.90 14.68 -7.04
C GLN A 51 -6.81 14.64 -5.96
N ALA A 52 -7.22 14.29 -4.75
CA ALA A 52 -6.34 13.85 -3.67
C ALA A 52 -5.63 12.55 -4.07
N SER A 53 -4.64 12.67 -4.95
CA SER A 53 -3.58 11.70 -5.10
C SER A 53 -2.71 11.88 -3.87
N THR A 54 -2.72 10.92 -2.96
CA THR A 54 -1.79 10.87 -1.85
C THR A 54 -0.36 10.76 -2.40
N SER A 55 0.23 11.90 -2.77
CA SER A 55 1.66 12.00 -3.03
C SER A 55 2.34 11.90 -1.68
N SER A 56 2.72 10.68 -1.30
CA SER A 56 3.68 10.48 -0.23
C SER A 56 4.95 11.22 -0.63
N THR A 57 5.21 12.36 -0.01
CA THR A 57 6.49 13.06 -0.10
C THR A 57 7.55 12.11 0.46
N GLY A 58 8.13 11.31 -0.42
CA GLY A 58 9.22 10.41 -0.11
C GLY A 58 10.47 11.25 0.12
N ILE A 59 10.67 11.70 1.36
CA ILE A 59 11.97 12.15 1.83
C ILE A 59 12.86 10.90 1.83
N SER A 60 13.54 10.68 0.70
CA SER A 60 14.59 9.68 0.54
C SER A 60 15.87 10.25 1.13
N THR A 61 15.90 10.47 2.45
CA THR A 61 17.18 10.56 3.14
C THR A 61 17.77 9.16 3.14
N SER A 62 18.90 9.00 2.43
CA SER A 62 19.71 7.78 2.31
C SER A 62 20.40 7.39 3.62
N LEU A 63 19.64 7.38 4.72
CA LEU A 63 19.98 6.62 5.91
C LEU A 63 19.41 5.23 5.64
N THR A 64 20.27 4.21 5.65
CA THR A 64 19.94 2.76 5.66
C THR A 64 18.44 2.53 5.84
N GLN A 65 17.72 2.24 4.75
CA GLN A 65 16.26 2.15 4.77
C GLN A 65 15.83 0.98 5.67
N GLN A 66 15.63 1.28 6.95
CA GLN A 66 15.22 0.31 7.95
C GLN A 66 13.84 -0.22 7.57
N SER A 67 13.64 -1.54 7.66
CA SER A 67 12.33 -2.11 7.35
C SER A 67 11.29 -1.55 8.32
N LEU A 68 10.04 -1.35 7.86
CA LEU A 68 8.97 -0.90 8.75
C LEU A 68 8.79 -1.85 9.95
N ILE A 69 9.09 -3.13 9.76
CA ILE A 69 9.08 -4.13 10.84
C ILE A 69 10.12 -3.81 11.91
N GLU A 70 11.34 -3.43 11.53
CA GLU A 70 12.39 -3.00 12.48
C GLU A 70 12.02 -1.68 13.16
N LYS A 71 11.54 -0.70 12.38
CA LYS A 71 11.14 0.62 12.89
C LYS A 71 10.10 0.53 14.00
N TYR A 72 9.12 -0.37 13.85
CA TYR A 72 8.05 -0.60 14.82
C TYR A 72 8.31 -1.79 15.76
N LYS A 73 9.50 -2.40 15.72
CA LYS A 73 9.89 -3.55 16.56
C LYS A 73 8.90 -4.73 16.48
N LEU A 74 8.38 -5.02 15.29
CA LEU A 74 7.33 -6.03 15.04
C LEU A 74 7.88 -7.43 14.71
N GLN A 75 9.18 -7.68 14.89
CA GLN A 75 9.81 -8.95 14.54
C GLN A 75 9.17 -10.17 15.22
N ASP A 76 8.77 -10.05 16.48
CA ASP A 76 8.21 -11.17 17.23
C ASP A 76 6.76 -11.46 16.84
N ALA A 77 5.98 -10.42 16.54
CA ALA A 77 4.61 -10.57 16.02
C ALA A 77 4.61 -11.30 14.67
N VAL A 78 5.58 -10.95 13.81
CA VAL A 78 5.81 -11.64 12.53
C VAL A 78 6.16 -13.10 12.73
N LYS A 79 7.12 -13.42 13.62
CA LYS A 79 7.56 -14.81 13.86
C LYS A 79 6.42 -15.70 14.32
N ARG A 80 5.49 -15.14 15.10
CA ARG A 80 4.30 -15.85 15.58
C ARG A 80 3.16 -15.89 14.55
N GLY A 81 3.24 -15.13 13.47
CA GLY A 81 2.20 -15.05 12.45
C GLY A 81 0.88 -14.46 12.97
N LEU A 82 0.90 -13.62 14.01
CA LEU A 82 -0.31 -12.99 14.51
C LEU A 82 -0.71 -11.83 13.61
N ILE A 83 -1.94 -11.88 13.12
CA ILE A 83 -2.61 -10.76 12.44
C ILE A 83 -3.55 -10.13 13.48
N PRO A 84 -3.24 -8.93 13.98
CA PRO A 84 -4.11 -8.26 14.93
C PRO A 84 -5.47 -7.97 14.28
N PRO A 85 -6.58 -8.07 15.04
CA PRO A 85 -7.89 -7.66 14.55
C PRO A 85 -7.88 -6.16 14.21
N GLU A 86 -8.73 -5.77 13.25
CA GLU A 86 -8.80 -4.37 12.81
C GLU A 86 -9.21 -3.46 13.98
N PRO A 87 -8.41 -2.43 14.30
CA PRO A 87 -8.69 -1.55 15.42
C PRO A 87 -9.90 -0.67 15.15
N PRO A 88 -10.66 -0.28 16.19
CA PRO A 88 -11.86 0.52 16.03
C PRO A 88 -11.56 1.88 15.37
N LYS A 89 -12.46 2.31 14.49
CA LYS A 89 -12.41 3.61 13.78
C LYS A 89 -12.85 4.78 14.66
N LYS A 90 -12.87 4.62 15.99
CA LYS A 90 -13.19 5.70 16.94
C LYS A 90 -11.91 6.29 17.52
N TRP A 91 -11.94 7.59 17.82
CA TRP A 91 -10.87 8.27 18.55
C TRP A 91 -11.22 8.28 20.03
N GLU A 92 -10.24 7.94 20.86
CA GLU A 92 -10.39 7.99 22.32
C GLU A 92 -10.32 9.42 22.83
N ALA A 93 -11.04 9.69 23.92
CA ALA A 93 -11.14 11.02 24.51
C ALA A 93 -9.83 11.43 25.22
N THR A 94 -9.18 10.49 25.90
CA THR A 94 -7.92 10.73 26.61
C THR A 94 -6.71 10.62 25.67
N ALA A 95 -5.70 11.46 25.90
CA ALA A 95 -4.51 11.51 25.05
C ALA A 95 -3.73 10.19 25.06
N GLU A 96 -3.60 9.56 26.22
CA GLU A 96 -2.90 8.28 26.40
C GLU A 96 -3.57 7.15 25.62
N LYS A 97 -4.89 6.96 25.78
CA LYS A 97 -5.64 5.93 25.06
C LYS A 97 -5.61 6.15 23.55
N ARG A 98 -5.62 7.41 23.11
CA ARG A 98 -5.48 7.75 21.69
C ARG A 98 -4.10 7.37 21.16
N GLN A 99 -3.03 7.60 21.93
CA GLN A 99 -1.68 7.21 21.54
C GLN A 99 -1.56 5.69 21.41
N GLU A 100 -2.08 4.92 22.38
CA GLU A 100 -2.11 3.45 22.34
C GLU A 100 -2.86 2.95 21.09
N LEU A 101 -4.04 3.52 20.82
CA LEU A 101 -4.86 3.16 19.67
C LEU A 101 -4.14 3.47 18.34
N LEU A 102 -3.45 4.61 18.26
CA LEU A 102 -2.66 4.96 17.07
C LEU A 102 -1.45 4.04 16.87
N GLN A 103 -0.79 3.62 17.94
CA GLN A 103 0.28 2.62 17.85
C GLN A 103 -0.27 1.28 17.35
N TRP A 104 -1.35 0.80 17.96
CA TRP A 104 -2.01 -0.42 17.54
C TRP A 104 -2.47 -0.38 16.06
N LYS A 105 -3.00 0.76 15.60
CA LYS A 105 -3.33 0.99 14.18
C LYS A 105 -2.14 0.85 13.24
N LYS A 106 -0.99 1.42 13.61
CA LYS A 106 0.23 1.34 12.80
C LYS A 106 0.73 -0.10 12.74
N ASP A 107 0.74 -0.79 13.88
CA ASP A 107 1.23 -2.17 13.98
C ASP A 107 0.35 -3.13 13.16
N ALA A 108 -0.97 -3.03 13.31
CA ALA A 108 -1.93 -3.80 12.52
C ALA A 108 -1.78 -3.55 11.02
N MET A 109 -1.64 -2.28 10.61
CA MET A 109 -1.45 -1.91 9.20
C MET A 109 -0.18 -2.51 8.62
N VAL A 110 0.95 -2.45 9.34
CA VAL A 110 2.24 -2.96 8.86
C VAL A 110 2.19 -4.49 8.70
N LEU A 111 1.59 -5.20 9.66
CA LEU A 111 1.46 -6.65 9.59
C LEU A 111 0.53 -7.09 8.44
N GLN A 112 -0.62 -6.45 8.29
CA GLN A 112 -1.54 -6.73 7.19
C GLN A 112 -0.92 -6.42 5.82
N ALA A 113 -0.19 -5.31 5.70
CA ALA A 113 0.50 -4.95 4.46
C ALA A 113 1.57 -6.00 4.10
N ARG A 114 2.29 -6.52 5.10
CA ARG A 114 3.27 -7.59 4.90
C ARG A 114 2.63 -8.88 4.42
N GLU A 115 1.52 -9.28 5.02
CA GLU A 115 0.77 -10.48 4.61
C GLU A 115 0.33 -10.38 3.15
N ARG A 116 -0.36 -9.29 2.79
CA ARG A 116 -0.80 -9.02 1.42
C ARG A 116 0.36 -9.00 0.43
N TYR A 117 1.53 -8.50 0.83
CA TYR A 117 2.72 -8.52 0.01
C TYR A 117 3.22 -9.94 -0.25
N LEU A 118 3.27 -10.79 0.77
CA LEU A 118 3.69 -12.19 0.64
C LEU A 118 2.73 -13.00 -0.23
N GLU A 119 1.43 -12.79 -0.09
CA GLU A 119 0.41 -13.41 -0.95
C GLU A 119 0.59 -13.04 -2.42
N LYS A 120 0.81 -11.74 -2.70
CA LYS A 120 1.09 -11.25 -4.06
C LYS A 120 2.35 -11.86 -4.64
N GLN A 121 3.42 -12.00 -3.84
CA GLN A 121 4.66 -12.64 -4.30
C GLN A 121 4.44 -14.11 -4.64
N LYS A 122 3.73 -14.87 -3.81
CA LYS A 122 3.37 -16.28 -4.10
C LYS A 122 2.53 -16.40 -5.36
N LYS A 123 1.54 -15.52 -5.55
CA LYS A 123 0.69 -15.50 -6.74
C LYS A 123 1.51 -15.22 -8.00
N LYS A 124 2.38 -14.20 -7.95
CA LYS A 124 3.25 -13.83 -9.07
C LYS A 124 4.20 -14.98 -9.45
N GLN A 125 4.82 -15.64 -8.47
CA GLN A 125 5.66 -16.81 -8.71
C GLN A 125 4.88 -17.96 -9.35
N LYS A 126 3.65 -18.23 -8.90
CA LYS A 126 2.79 -19.25 -9.51
C LYS A 126 2.43 -18.91 -10.96
N GLU A 127 2.09 -17.65 -11.24
CA GLU A 127 1.78 -17.17 -12.59
C GLU A 127 3.02 -17.25 -13.51
N GLU A 128 4.21 -16.90 -13.01
CA GLU A 128 5.47 -17.04 -13.75
C GLU A 128 5.81 -18.50 -14.05
N ILE A 129 5.59 -19.43 -13.10
CA ILE A 129 5.77 -20.87 -13.32
C ILE A 129 4.76 -21.38 -14.37
N GLU A 130 3.50 -20.99 -14.26
CA GLU A 130 2.44 -21.41 -15.20
C GLU A 130 2.69 -20.87 -16.62
N ALA A 131 3.16 -19.63 -16.76
CA ALA A 131 3.54 -19.05 -18.04
C ALA A 131 4.75 -19.79 -18.66
N LYS A 132 5.73 -20.20 -17.84
CA LYS A 132 6.92 -20.91 -18.32
C LYS A 132 6.62 -22.34 -18.77
N THR A 133 5.66 -23.01 -18.13
CA THR A 133 5.19 -24.35 -18.55
C THR A 133 4.44 -24.32 -19.89
N LYS A 134 3.65 -23.27 -20.16
CA LYS A 134 2.93 -23.12 -21.44
C LYS A 134 3.85 -22.78 -22.62
N ASN A 135 4.94 -22.05 -22.38
CA ASN A 135 5.90 -21.72 -23.44
C ASN A 135 6.82 -22.88 -23.84
N ASN A 136 6.92 -23.94 -23.03
CA ASN A 136 7.75 -25.11 -23.32
C ASN A 136 6.97 -26.24 -24.04
N SER A 137 5.64 -26.15 -24.16
CA SER A 137 4.82 -27.11 -24.91
C SER A 137 4.70 -26.81 -26.41
N ASP A 138 5.18 -25.66 -26.88
CA ASP A 138 5.11 -25.25 -28.30
C ASP A 138 6.38 -25.56 -29.10
N PHE A 139 7.38 -26.24 -28.51
CA PHE A 139 8.64 -26.62 -29.20
C PHE A 139 8.85 -28.14 -29.41
N SER A 140 7.77 -28.93 -29.39
CA SER A 140 7.85 -30.36 -29.76
C SER A 140 6.59 -30.81 -30.50
N ALA A 141 6.45 -30.35 -31.74
CA ALA A 141 5.53 -30.93 -32.70
C ALA A 141 6.23 -31.04 -34.07
N SER A 142 7.24 -31.91 -34.18
CA SER A 142 7.72 -32.39 -35.48
C SER A 142 8.22 -33.84 -35.38
N CYS A 143 7.73 -34.66 -36.32
CA CYS A 143 8.14 -36.03 -36.68
C CYS A 143 7.53 -37.23 -35.90
N GLN A 144 6.35 -37.66 -36.39
CA GLN A 144 5.84 -39.01 -36.72
C GLN A 144 6.27 -40.32 -35.98
N PRO A 145 5.44 -41.39 -36.07
CA PRO A 145 5.17 -42.34 -35.00
C PRO A 145 6.00 -43.63 -35.11
N GLN A 146 6.19 -44.34 -33.99
CA GLN A 146 6.06 -45.80 -33.92
C GLN A 146 6.14 -46.38 -32.50
N SER A 147 5.15 -47.23 -32.20
CA SER A 147 5.12 -48.44 -31.35
C SER A 147 6.05 -48.54 -30.13
N ILE A 148 5.48 -48.73 -28.94
CA ILE A 148 5.60 -50.00 -28.19
C ILE A 148 4.46 -50.11 -27.16
N ASN A 149 3.87 -51.29 -27.09
CA ASN A 149 2.83 -51.69 -26.15
C ASN A 149 3.49 -52.71 -25.20
N LEU A 150 3.39 -52.54 -23.87
CA LEU A 150 3.48 -53.61 -22.86
C LEU A 150 3.08 -53.09 -21.46
N ASN A 151 2.00 -53.68 -20.97
CA ASN A 151 1.39 -53.64 -19.64
C ASN A 151 2.37 -53.53 -18.46
N ASN A 152 2.04 -52.76 -17.41
CA ASN A 152 1.80 -53.34 -16.09
C ASN A 152 1.11 -52.39 -15.10
N THR A 153 0.35 -53.04 -14.22
CA THR A 153 -0.45 -52.58 -13.09
C THR A 153 0.31 -51.74 -12.05
N ASP A 154 -0.33 -50.72 -11.49
CA ASP A 154 -0.66 -50.61 -10.05
C ASP A 154 -0.95 -49.15 -9.62
N LYS A 155 -2.16 -48.96 -9.10
CA LYS A 155 -2.55 -48.16 -7.92
C LYS A 155 -2.10 -46.69 -7.82
N GLU A 156 -3.09 -45.80 -7.91
CA GLU A 156 -3.52 -44.84 -6.85
C GLU A 156 -4.34 -43.74 -7.53
N GLU A 157 -5.67 -43.83 -7.37
CA GLU A 157 -6.64 -42.87 -7.86
C GLU A 157 -6.58 -41.59 -6.99
N VAL A 158 -5.75 -40.62 -7.40
CA VAL A 158 -5.73 -39.29 -6.78
C VAL A 158 -6.87 -38.48 -7.37
N VAL A 159 -8.01 -38.57 -6.69
CA VAL A 159 -9.22 -37.78 -6.87
C VAL A 159 -8.90 -36.28 -6.77
N THR A 160 -8.64 -35.62 -7.91
CA THR A 160 -8.50 -34.16 -8.03
C THR A 160 -9.87 -33.45 -8.00
N LEU A 161 -10.69 -33.70 -6.97
CA LEU A 161 -12.04 -33.12 -6.86
C LEU A 161 -12.16 -31.88 -5.97
N GLU A 162 -11.09 -31.43 -5.30
CA GLU A 162 -11.16 -30.29 -4.38
C GLU A 162 -11.61 -28.95 -5.03
N PRO A 163 -11.12 -28.56 -6.24
CA PRO A 163 -11.53 -27.29 -6.83
C PRO A 163 -12.97 -27.29 -7.37
N GLU A 164 -13.44 -28.42 -7.92
CA GLU A 164 -14.78 -28.49 -8.53
C GLU A 164 -15.89 -28.63 -7.48
N VAL A 165 -15.61 -29.29 -6.35
CA VAL A 165 -16.52 -29.32 -5.19
C VAL A 165 -16.68 -27.93 -4.58
N LYS A 166 -15.58 -27.19 -4.44
CA LYS A 166 -15.60 -25.81 -3.93
C LYS A 166 -16.38 -24.86 -4.84
N ARG A 167 -16.21 -25.01 -6.16
CA ARG A 167 -16.98 -24.26 -7.17
C ARG A 167 -18.48 -24.52 -7.05
N ARG A 168 -18.89 -25.78 -6.87
CA ARG A 168 -20.30 -26.15 -6.69
C ARG A 168 -20.89 -25.59 -5.39
N GLN A 169 -20.13 -25.59 -4.30
CA GLN A 169 -20.58 -25.05 -3.02
C GLN A 169 -20.78 -23.53 -3.07
N ILE A 170 -19.91 -22.80 -3.78
CA ILE A 170 -20.08 -21.36 -4.03
C ILE A 170 -21.37 -21.11 -4.82
N LEU A 171 -21.62 -21.84 -5.91
CA LEU A 171 -22.84 -21.69 -6.71
C LEU A 171 -24.12 -21.94 -5.88
N GLN A 172 -24.15 -23.00 -5.07
CA GLN A 172 -25.29 -23.29 -4.19
C GLN A 172 -25.54 -22.20 -3.15
N THR A 173 -24.49 -21.62 -2.57
CA THR A 173 -24.65 -20.52 -1.59
C THR A 173 -25.16 -19.24 -2.24
N THR A 174 -24.74 -18.93 -3.47
CA THR A 174 -25.22 -17.75 -4.20
C THR A 174 -26.69 -17.89 -4.60
N GLU A 175 -27.14 -19.08 -5.01
CA GLU A 175 -28.54 -19.31 -5.38
C GLU A 175 -29.50 -19.20 -4.19
N ARG A 176 -29.10 -19.68 -2.99
CA ARG A 176 -29.92 -19.53 -1.77
C ARG A 176 -30.09 -18.08 -1.34
N LYS A 177 -29.12 -17.21 -1.64
CA LYS A 177 -29.16 -15.80 -1.29
C LYS A 177 -30.16 -15.03 -2.15
N TRP A 178 -30.28 -15.38 -3.44
CA TRP A 178 -31.24 -14.74 -4.34
C TRP A 178 -32.69 -15.22 -4.18
N LYS A 179 -32.91 -16.43 -3.66
CA LYS A 179 -34.25 -16.98 -3.46
C LYS A 179 -34.96 -16.51 -2.18
N LYS A 180 -34.31 -15.68 -1.36
CA LYS A 180 -34.84 -15.20 -0.07
C LYS A 180 -35.37 -13.77 -0.10
N ASP A 181 -35.23 -13.09 -1.23
CA ASP A 181 -35.64 -11.70 -1.46
C ASP A 181 -36.80 -11.58 -2.48
N VAL A 182 -37.61 -12.64 -2.64
CA VAL A 182 -38.90 -12.62 -3.38
C VAL A 182 -40.01 -13.12 -2.48
#